data_AF-A0A537YWA3-F1
#
_entry.id   AF-A0A537YWA3-F1
#
_cell.length_a   1.000
_cell.length_b   1.000
_cell.length_c   1.000
_cell.angle_alpha   90.00
_cell.angle_beta   90.00
_cell.angle_gamma   90.00
#
_symmetry.space_group_name_H-M   'P 1'
#
loop_
_entity.id
_entity.type
_entity.pdbx_description
1 polymer ?
#
loop_
_entity_poly.entity_id
_entity_poly.type
_entity_poly.pdbx_seq_one_letter_code
_entity_poly.pdbx_strand_id
1 'polypeptide(L)'
;MNHTPVSIRAMFLRQIQIRGFKSFADKTVLEFVPGVSVIVGPNGSGKSNLVDAISWALGEQGPRALRGGQMADVIFAGTPSRPALGMAEVKLVIDNAAGKIPVPMSEIEIARTIFRSGDSEYRIGGQVVRLMDVQELLSESGIGRALHTVVGQGQLEEVLLSRPEDRRKYIEEAAGIAKHRRRKERAERKLGGLDQDLLRLSDVLAELRRQLKPLQQQAEMAKRHETLTAEADRLSRTLAAARLRALVREQERRRDGWDHGLVERSQARQRLDALDEHVLAAADARAAATGALTESEQVLRATTFDRDGAEQRYREAVDREAAARTQLASEATRTARLDTVTQEIARVEGLLAETVAELETQEGALATAEATYRQQEDHRREVEDLRRRIGEEAAGRRAEREALERSLASAEHERERLAGDFAAVNERIATIEAERETVERDIEQMDGQSSPLAERRDRLEDERRGLADKVQELEEARRGMQARKDLLDARRGRGRLRRRRARPGGRPRGRWGDPGDRRWRARAPRAVGRATTPQRGPRRTGRPWHRQHGPSRRVSGRHRG
;
A
#
# COMPACT_ATOMS: atom_id res chain seq x y z
N MET A 1 -23.70 -84.32 -68.78
CA MET A 1 -23.62 -83.81 -67.39
C MET A 1 -24.18 -82.40 -67.39
N ASN A 2 -25.19 -82.17 -66.57
CA ASN A 2 -26.07 -80.99 -66.59
C ASN A 2 -25.33 -79.69 -66.29
N HIS A 3 -25.58 -78.67 -67.12
CA HIS A 3 -25.30 -77.27 -66.76
C HIS A 3 -26.30 -76.82 -65.70
N THR A 4 -25.89 -76.82 -64.44
CA THR A 4 -26.60 -76.13 -63.37
C THR A 4 -26.34 -74.63 -63.51
N PRO A 5 -27.34 -73.77 -63.75
CA PRO A 5 -27.11 -72.33 -63.76
C PRO A 5 -26.72 -71.89 -62.34
N VAL A 6 -25.62 -71.14 -62.23
CA VAL A 6 -25.28 -70.42 -61.00
C VAL A 6 -26.41 -69.45 -60.72
N SER A 7 -27.30 -69.81 -59.80
CA SER A 7 -28.35 -68.92 -59.33
C SER A 7 -27.67 -67.81 -58.53
N ILE A 8 -27.45 -66.66 -59.15
CA ILE A 8 -27.12 -65.42 -58.44
C ILE A 8 -28.32 -65.16 -57.53
N ARG A 9 -28.22 -65.51 -56.24
CA ARG A 9 -29.22 -65.12 -55.24
C ARG A 9 -29.22 -63.61 -55.16
N ALA A 10 -30.14 -62.97 -55.87
CA ALA A 10 -30.35 -61.54 -55.80
C ALA A 10 -31.25 -61.23 -54.61
N MET A 11 -30.88 -60.23 -53.81
CA MET A 11 -31.77 -59.62 -52.81
C MET A 11 -33.06 -59.16 -53.52
N PHE A 12 -34.21 -59.52 -52.97
CA PHE A 12 -35.52 -59.18 -53.54
C PHE A 12 -36.53 -58.88 -52.43
N LEU A 13 -37.59 -58.15 -52.76
CA LEU A 13 -38.73 -57.97 -51.88
C LEU A 13 -39.48 -59.30 -51.83
N ARG A 14 -39.58 -59.94 -50.66
CA ARG A 14 -40.26 -61.24 -50.49
C ARG A 14 -41.74 -61.06 -50.21
N GLN A 15 -42.09 -60.07 -49.40
CA GLN A 15 -43.48 -59.83 -48.99
C GLN A 15 -43.72 -58.36 -48.72
N ILE A 16 -44.92 -57.89 -49.04
CA ILE A 16 -45.46 -56.63 -48.55
C ILE A 16 -46.78 -56.88 -47.81
N GLN A 17 -46.89 -56.30 -46.62
CA GLN A 17 -48.14 -56.26 -45.85
C GLN A 17 -48.60 -54.80 -45.78
N ILE A 18 -49.83 -54.55 -46.19
CA ILE A 18 -50.42 -53.21 -46.29
C ILE A 18 -51.72 -53.21 -45.50
N ARG A 19 -51.91 -52.20 -44.65
CA ARG A 19 -53.17 -52.02 -43.91
C ARG A 19 -53.47 -50.54 -43.76
N GLY A 20 -54.71 -50.16 -44.03
CA GLY A 20 -55.19 -48.79 -43.91
C GLY A 20 -54.48 -47.78 -44.80
N PHE A 21 -53.77 -48.22 -45.85
CA PHE A 21 -53.00 -47.36 -46.74
C PHE A 21 -53.78 -47.11 -48.04
N LYS A 22 -54.23 -45.87 -48.25
CA LYS A 22 -55.01 -45.45 -49.42
C LYS A 22 -56.13 -46.46 -49.72
N SER A 23 -56.16 -47.06 -50.92
CA SER A 23 -57.19 -48.04 -51.31
C SER A 23 -57.18 -49.36 -50.52
N PHE A 24 -56.16 -49.63 -49.71
CA PHE A 24 -56.03 -50.87 -48.93
C PHE A 24 -56.60 -50.69 -47.51
N ALA A 25 -57.92 -50.78 -47.36
CA ALA A 25 -58.58 -50.68 -46.06
C ALA A 25 -58.26 -51.88 -45.15
N ASP A 26 -58.45 -53.10 -45.68
CA ASP A 26 -58.16 -54.34 -44.96
C ASP A 26 -56.67 -54.68 -45.03
N LYS A 27 -56.22 -55.59 -44.17
CA LYS A 27 -54.87 -56.12 -44.24
C LYS A 27 -54.71 -56.94 -45.53
N THR A 28 -53.93 -56.44 -46.47
CA THR A 28 -53.55 -57.13 -47.70
C THR A 28 -52.11 -57.60 -47.59
N VAL A 29 -51.86 -58.86 -47.87
CA VAL A 29 -50.52 -59.45 -47.93
C VAL A 29 -50.26 -59.90 -49.36
N LEU A 30 -49.18 -59.40 -49.95
CA LEU A 30 -48.71 -59.83 -51.28
C LEU A 30 -47.34 -60.44 -51.13
N GLU A 31 -47.18 -61.64 -51.68
CA GLU A 31 -45.92 -62.36 -51.73
C GLU A 31 -45.34 -62.26 -53.13
N PHE A 32 -44.03 -62.07 -53.19
CA PHE A 32 -43.29 -61.93 -54.43
C PHE A 32 -42.27 -63.05 -54.53
N VAL A 33 -42.00 -63.45 -55.76
CA VAL A 33 -40.97 -64.43 -56.09
C VAL A 33 -39.78 -63.72 -56.75
N PRO A 34 -38.56 -64.28 -56.64
CA PRO A 34 -37.42 -63.77 -57.39
C PRO A 34 -37.73 -63.71 -58.89
N GLY A 35 -37.34 -62.61 -59.55
CA GLY A 35 -37.58 -62.39 -60.98
C GLY A 35 -38.58 -61.28 -61.25
N VAL A 36 -39.48 -61.50 -62.21
CA VAL A 36 -40.45 -60.49 -62.66
C VAL A 36 -41.83 -60.81 -62.09
N SER A 37 -42.35 -59.90 -61.25
CA SER A 37 -43.72 -59.94 -60.76
C SER A 37 -44.56 -58.90 -61.50
N VAL A 38 -45.66 -59.32 -62.11
CA VAL A 38 -46.55 -58.43 -62.88
C VAL A 38 -47.85 -58.23 -62.12
N ILE A 39 -48.17 -56.97 -61.80
CA ILE A 39 -49.39 -56.60 -61.11
C ILE A 39 -50.37 -56.01 -62.13
N VAL A 40 -51.46 -56.74 -62.39
CA VAL A 40 -52.50 -56.34 -63.35
C VAL A 40 -53.82 -56.04 -62.64
N GLY A 41 -54.67 -55.23 -63.28
CA GLY A 41 -55.99 -54.87 -62.76
C GLY A 41 -56.58 -53.66 -63.50
N PRO A 42 -57.88 -53.40 -63.39
CA PRO A 42 -58.54 -52.29 -64.06
C PRO A 42 -58.07 -50.92 -63.52
N ASN A 43 -58.34 -49.84 -64.25
CA ASN A 43 -58.04 -48.49 -63.77
C ASN A 43 -58.77 -48.21 -62.44
N GLY A 44 -58.08 -47.57 -61.50
CA GLY A 44 -58.61 -47.34 -60.15
C GLY A 44 -58.47 -48.51 -59.18
N SER A 45 -57.96 -49.68 -59.59
CA SER A 45 -57.80 -50.86 -58.72
C SER A 45 -56.69 -50.77 -57.65
N GLY A 46 -56.08 -49.60 -57.45
CA GLY A 46 -55.04 -49.40 -56.43
C GLY A 46 -53.62 -49.84 -56.80
N LYS A 47 -53.34 -50.25 -58.04
CA LYS A 47 -51.98 -50.67 -58.49
C LYS A 47 -50.91 -49.62 -58.18
N SER A 48 -51.20 -48.37 -58.48
CA SER A 48 -50.23 -47.29 -58.27
C SER A 48 -50.04 -46.99 -56.77
N ASN A 49 -51.04 -47.27 -55.93
CA ASN A 49 -50.93 -47.14 -54.48
C ASN A 49 -50.02 -48.20 -53.86
N LEU A 50 -49.86 -49.36 -54.51
CA LEU A 50 -48.90 -50.37 -54.09
C LEU A 50 -47.46 -49.89 -54.26
N VAL A 51 -47.15 -49.21 -55.37
CA VAL A 51 -45.84 -48.58 -55.60
C VAL A 51 -45.58 -47.48 -54.58
N ASP A 52 -46.60 -46.66 -54.29
CA ASP A 52 -46.50 -45.61 -53.27
C ASP A 52 -46.26 -46.19 -51.87
N ALA A 53 -46.89 -47.32 -51.54
CA ALA A 53 -46.68 -48.02 -50.26
C ALA A 53 -45.22 -48.46 -50.10
N ILE A 54 -44.62 -49.03 -51.16
CA ILE A 54 -43.21 -49.44 -51.18
C ILE A 54 -42.30 -48.22 -50.97
N SER A 55 -42.46 -47.16 -51.78
CA SER A 55 -41.65 -45.94 -51.66
C SER A 55 -41.79 -45.26 -50.28
N TRP A 56 -43.01 -45.26 -49.74
CA TRP A 56 -43.31 -44.67 -48.44
C TRP A 56 -42.62 -45.42 -47.30
N ALA A 57 -42.66 -46.75 -47.30
CA ALA A 57 -41.96 -47.57 -46.32
C ALA A 57 -40.43 -47.45 -46.42
N LEU A 58 -39.89 -47.22 -47.63
CA LEU A 58 -38.46 -46.97 -47.86
C LEU A 58 -37.99 -45.54 -47.50
N GLY A 59 -38.90 -44.68 -47.00
CA GLY A 59 -38.53 -43.39 -46.42
C GLY A 59 -38.84 -42.15 -47.27
N GLU A 60 -39.74 -42.25 -48.26
CA GLU A 60 -40.27 -41.08 -48.96
C GLU A 60 -41.05 -40.16 -48.00
N GLN A 61 -40.72 -38.87 -47.99
CA GLN A 61 -41.28 -37.87 -47.07
C GLN A 61 -42.13 -36.81 -47.75
N GLY A 62 -42.13 -36.73 -49.09
CA GLY A 62 -42.94 -35.76 -49.83
C GLY A 62 -44.38 -36.24 -49.99
N PRO A 63 -45.39 -35.56 -49.40
CA PRO A 63 -46.80 -35.89 -49.64
C PRO A 63 -47.17 -35.85 -51.13
N ARG A 64 -46.59 -34.89 -51.87
CA ARG A 64 -46.75 -34.75 -53.32
C ARG A 64 -46.23 -35.96 -54.10
N ALA A 65 -45.09 -36.52 -53.69
CA ALA A 65 -44.52 -37.71 -54.32
C ALA A 65 -45.44 -38.93 -54.14
N LEU A 66 -46.24 -38.94 -53.08
CA LEU A 66 -47.24 -39.95 -52.78
C LEU A 66 -48.65 -39.55 -53.24
N ARG A 67 -48.80 -38.56 -54.14
CA ARG A 67 -50.11 -38.11 -54.65
C ARG A 67 -51.11 -37.71 -53.55
N GLY A 68 -50.61 -37.09 -52.47
CA GLY A 68 -51.40 -36.52 -51.39
C GLY A 68 -51.04 -35.04 -51.14
N GLY A 69 -51.88 -34.32 -50.41
CA GLY A 69 -51.63 -32.95 -49.96
C GLY A 69 -50.82 -32.89 -48.66
N GLN A 70 -51.14 -33.79 -47.72
CA GLN A 70 -50.46 -33.96 -46.43
C GLN A 70 -50.03 -35.42 -46.23
N MET A 71 -49.07 -35.67 -45.34
CA MET A 71 -48.57 -37.03 -45.12
C MET A 71 -49.64 -37.97 -44.54
N ALA A 72 -50.61 -37.44 -43.79
CA ALA A 72 -51.74 -38.21 -43.27
C ALA A 72 -52.72 -38.69 -44.36
N ASP A 73 -52.68 -38.10 -45.57
CA ASP A 73 -53.55 -38.49 -46.69
C ASP A 73 -53.24 -39.89 -47.25
N VAL A 74 -52.15 -40.51 -46.79
CA VAL A 74 -51.87 -41.92 -47.09
C VAL A 74 -52.80 -42.87 -46.33
N ILE A 75 -53.52 -42.39 -45.30
CA ILE A 75 -54.46 -43.20 -44.51
C ILE A 75 -55.78 -43.35 -45.29
N PHE A 76 -56.36 -44.57 -45.28
CA PHE A 76 -57.64 -44.84 -45.92
C PHE A 76 -58.74 -43.88 -45.42
N ALA A 77 -59.24 -43.06 -46.34
CA ALA A 77 -60.19 -42.00 -46.06
C ALA A 77 -61.64 -42.47 -45.86
N GLY A 78 -61.92 -43.77 -46.04
CA GLY A 78 -63.26 -44.34 -45.97
C GLY A 78 -63.95 -44.40 -47.33
N THR A 79 -65.01 -45.21 -47.40
CA THR A 79 -65.97 -45.29 -48.52
C THR A 79 -67.39 -45.24 -47.95
N PRO A 80 -68.45 -45.03 -48.74
CA PRO A 80 -69.82 -45.09 -48.23
C PRO A 80 -70.17 -46.39 -47.51
N SER A 81 -69.48 -47.48 -47.85
CA SER A 81 -69.62 -48.81 -47.25
C SER A 81 -68.63 -49.11 -46.12
N ARG A 82 -67.60 -48.28 -45.89
CA ARG A 82 -66.53 -48.57 -44.92
C ARG A 82 -66.04 -47.30 -44.21
N PRO A 83 -65.96 -47.29 -42.87
CA PRO A 83 -65.47 -46.12 -42.13
C PRO A 83 -64.00 -45.84 -42.45
N ALA A 84 -63.62 -44.58 -42.28
CA ALA A 84 -62.24 -44.15 -42.43
C ALA A 84 -61.38 -44.70 -41.28
N LEU A 85 -60.11 -45.03 -41.57
CA LEU A 85 -59.20 -45.60 -40.57
C LEU A 85 -58.36 -44.51 -39.89
N GLY A 86 -57.88 -44.81 -38.69
CA GLY A 86 -57.05 -43.91 -37.87
C GLY A 86 -55.54 -44.02 -38.12
N MET A 87 -55.11 -45.05 -38.86
CA MET A 87 -53.71 -45.40 -39.05
C MET A 87 -53.49 -46.09 -40.39
N ALA A 88 -52.32 -45.89 -40.99
CA ALA A 88 -51.80 -46.70 -42.08
C ALA A 88 -50.49 -47.38 -41.67
N GLU A 89 -50.34 -48.64 -42.04
CA GLU A 89 -49.12 -49.42 -41.82
C GLU A 89 -48.72 -50.13 -43.12
N VAL A 90 -47.44 -50.00 -43.48
CA VAL A 90 -46.82 -50.77 -44.56
C VAL A 90 -45.60 -51.45 -44.01
N LYS A 91 -45.52 -52.76 -44.23
CA LYS A 91 -44.42 -53.61 -43.80
C LYS A 91 -43.84 -54.33 -45.02
N LEU A 92 -42.56 -54.12 -45.25
CA LEU A 92 -41.77 -54.74 -46.31
C LEU A 92 -40.88 -55.81 -45.68
N VAL A 93 -40.85 -56.97 -46.31
CA VAL A 93 -39.96 -58.07 -45.93
C VAL A 93 -39.01 -58.32 -47.10
N ILE A 94 -37.73 -58.08 -46.89
CA ILE A 94 -36.68 -58.16 -47.90
C ILE A 94 -35.81 -59.37 -47.61
N ASP A 95 -35.61 -60.23 -48.61
CA ASP A 95 -34.62 -61.30 -48.53
C ASP A 95 -33.21 -60.70 -48.67
N ASN A 96 -32.41 -60.80 -47.61
CA ASN A 96 -31.03 -60.34 -47.55
C ASN A 96 -30.04 -61.53 -47.54
N ALA A 97 -30.39 -62.69 -48.09
CA ALA A 97 -29.50 -63.85 -48.13
C ALA A 97 -28.19 -63.58 -48.91
N ALA A 98 -28.20 -62.56 -49.78
CA ALA A 98 -27.04 -62.06 -50.51
C ALA A 98 -26.12 -61.11 -49.70
N GLY A 99 -26.50 -60.73 -48.47
CA GLY A 99 -25.69 -59.89 -47.58
C GLY A 99 -25.43 -58.46 -48.07
N LYS A 100 -26.31 -57.90 -48.89
CA LYS A 100 -26.14 -56.55 -49.47
C LYS A 100 -26.45 -55.43 -48.47
N ILE A 101 -27.34 -55.69 -47.52
CA ILE A 101 -27.59 -54.80 -46.39
C ILE A 101 -26.70 -55.30 -45.23
N PRO A 102 -25.93 -54.42 -44.57
CA PRO A 102 -24.92 -54.80 -43.57
C PRO A 102 -25.55 -55.20 -42.22
N VAL A 103 -26.42 -56.21 -42.23
CA VAL A 103 -27.03 -56.81 -41.04
C VAL A 103 -26.87 -58.32 -41.09
N PRO A 104 -26.73 -58.99 -39.92
CA PRO A 104 -26.49 -60.44 -39.86
C PRO A 104 -27.72 -61.28 -40.21
N MET A 105 -28.90 -60.67 -40.35
CA MET A 105 -30.14 -61.39 -40.67
C MET A 105 -30.26 -61.65 -42.18
N SER A 106 -30.69 -62.87 -42.52
CA SER A 106 -31.02 -63.28 -43.90
C SER A 106 -32.32 -62.68 -44.41
N GLU A 107 -33.14 -62.12 -43.52
CA GLU A 107 -34.41 -61.49 -43.83
C GLU A 107 -34.55 -60.21 -42.99
N ILE A 108 -34.96 -59.12 -43.65
CA ILE A 108 -35.07 -57.81 -43.03
C ILE A 108 -36.49 -57.32 -43.18
N GLU A 109 -37.10 -57.01 -42.05
CA GLU A 109 -38.40 -56.38 -41.99
C GLU A 109 -38.25 -54.88 -41.80
N ILE A 110 -38.86 -54.09 -42.68
CA ILE A 110 -38.94 -52.62 -42.58
C ILE A 110 -40.41 -52.25 -42.54
N ALA A 111 -40.87 -51.67 -41.44
CA ALA A 111 -42.23 -51.22 -41.29
C ALA A 111 -42.29 -49.71 -41.06
N ARG A 112 -43.29 -49.07 -41.64
CA ARG A 112 -43.64 -47.68 -41.37
C ARG A 112 -45.11 -47.60 -41.00
N THR A 113 -45.38 -46.89 -39.91
CA THR A 113 -46.73 -46.62 -39.42
C THR A 113 -46.92 -45.11 -39.35
N ILE A 114 -48.13 -44.64 -39.66
CA ILE A 114 -48.54 -43.26 -39.43
C ILE A 114 -49.94 -43.20 -38.85
N PHE A 115 -50.12 -42.30 -37.90
CA PHE A 115 -51.39 -42.00 -37.27
C PHE A 115 -51.97 -40.69 -37.80
N ARG A 116 -53.29 -40.48 -37.66
CA ARG A 116 -53.92 -39.20 -38.05
C ARG A 116 -53.38 -37.98 -37.29
N SER A 117 -52.74 -38.18 -36.15
CA SER A 117 -52.01 -37.11 -35.44
C SER A 117 -50.83 -36.55 -36.24
N GLY A 118 -50.37 -37.25 -37.27
CA GLY A 118 -49.18 -36.92 -38.05
C GLY A 118 -47.91 -37.63 -37.55
N ASP A 119 -47.99 -38.31 -36.41
CA ASP A 119 -46.88 -39.09 -35.87
C ASP A 119 -46.59 -40.28 -36.79
N SER A 120 -45.33 -40.40 -37.21
CA SER A 120 -44.87 -41.51 -38.03
C SER A 120 -43.74 -42.25 -37.33
N GLU A 121 -43.87 -43.57 -37.29
CA GLU A 121 -42.93 -44.48 -36.64
C GLU A 121 -42.29 -45.40 -37.68
N TYR A 122 -40.98 -45.58 -37.58
CA TYR A 122 -40.22 -46.54 -38.39
C TYR A 122 -39.73 -47.68 -37.51
N ARG A 123 -39.87 -48.91 -38.02
CA ARG A 123 -39.36 -50.11 -37.35
C ARG A 123 -38.51 -50.94 -38.30
N ILE A 124 -37.40 -51.46 -37.80
CA ILE A 124 -36.58 -52.47 -38.49
C ILE A 124 -36.50 -53.71 -37.59
N GLY A 125 -36.92 -54.88 -38.08
CA GLY A 125 -36.95 -56.11 -37.29
C GLY A 125 -37.77 -55.99 -36.01
N GLY A 126 -38.81 -55.16 -36.02
CA GLY A 126 -39.67 -54.86 -34.87
C GLY A 126 -39.16 -53.77 -33.91
N GLN A 127 -37.93 -53.27 -34.05
CA GLN A 127 -37.38 -52.21 -33.21
C GLN A 127 -37.60 -50.81 -33.78
N VAL A 128 -37.99 -49.86 -32.94
CA VAL A 128 -38.20 -48.45 -33.32
C VAL A 128 -36.87 -47.78 -33.66
N VAL A 129 -36.78 -47.17 -34.83
CA VAL A 129 -35.58 -46.49 -35.33
C VAL A 129 -35.92 -45.11 -35.91
N ARG A 130 -34.93 -44.24 -36.05
CA ARG A 130 -35.16 -42.95 -36.73
C ARG A 130 -35.09 -43.14 -38.23
N LEU A 131 -35.78 -42.28 -38.98
CA LEU A 131 -35.68 -42.26 -40.44
C LEU A 131 -34.23 -42.14 -40.93
N MET A 132 -33.38 -41.35 -40.24
CA MET A 132 -31.98 -41.20 -40.62
C MET A 132 -31.24 -42.54 -40.59
N ASP A 133 -31.57 -43.41 -39.63
CA ASP A 133 -30.96 -44.73 -39.48
C ASP A 133 -31.45 -45.69 -40.58
N VAL A 134 -32.76 -45.65 -40.93
CA VAL A 134 -33.33 -46.39 -42.07
C VAL A 134 -32.67 -45.97 -43.39
N GLN A 135 -32.50 -44.66 -43.59
CA GLN A 135 -31.88 -44.09 -44.79
C GLN A 135 -30.39 -44.42 -44.89
N GLU A 136 -29.65 -44.36 -43.78
CA GLU A 136 -28.24 -44.73 -43.74
C GLU A 136 -28.06 -46.21 -44.06
N LEU A 137 -28.87 -47.09 -43.47
CA LEU A 137 -28.84 -48.53 -43.73
C LEU A 137 -29.11 -48.88 -45.20
N LEU A 138 -30.14 -48.27 -45.81
CA LEU A 138 -30.50 -48.52 -47.20
C LEU A 138 -29.59 -47.80 -48.21
N SER A 139 -28.84 -46.79 -47.79
CA SER A 139 -27.89 -46.07 -48.65
C SER A 139 -26.69 -46.93 -49.05
N GLU A 140 -26.31 -47.90 -48.21
CA GLU A 140 -25.19 -48.80 -48.49
C GLU A 140 -25.58 -49.93 -49.46
N SER A 141 -26.86 -50.32 -49.49
CA SER A 141 -27.39 -51.37 -50.38
C SER A 141 -27.91 -50.86 -51.73
N GLY A 142 -28.02 -49.52 -51.90
CA GLY A 142 -28.53 -48.88 -53.11
C GLY A 142 -30.06 -48.82 -53.20
N ILE A 143 -30.78 -49.15 -52.12
CA ILE A 143 -32.26 -49.12 -52.07
C ILE A 143 -32.79 -47.78 -51.50
N GLY A 144 -31.92 -46.95 -50.92
CA GLY A 144 -32.29 -45.69 -50.27
C GLY A 144 -32.74 -44.53 -51.18
N ARG A 145 -33.30 -43.51 -50.51
CA ARG A 145 -33.89 -42.24 -51.00
C ARG A 145 -33.51 -41.85 -52.44
N ALA A 146 -34.36 -42.30 -53.38
CA ALA A 146 -34.50 -41.89 -54.79
C ALA A 146 -33.21 -42.08 -55.61
N LEU A 147 -33.16 -42.80 -56.72
CA LEU A 147 -33.82 -42.43 -57.99
C LEU A 147 -33.87 -43.59 -59.00
N HIS A 148 -33.48 -44.80 -58.60
CA HIS A 148 -33.23 -45.89 -59.57
C HIS A 148 -34.02 -47.17 -59.29
N THR A 149 -34.55 -47.34 -58.08
CA THR A 149 -35.19 -48.60 -57.65
C THR A 149 -36.71 -48.57 -57.79
N VAL A 150 -37.33 -47.39 -57.63
CA VAL A 150 -38.75 -47.18 -57.87
C VAL A 150 -38.92 -46.05 -58.86
N VAL A 151 -39.51 -46.34 -60.02
CA VAL A 151 -39.80 -45.36 -61.06
C VAL A 151 -41.28 -45.01 -60.97
N GLY A 152 -41.56 -43.86 -60.37
CA GLY A 152 -42.91 -43.30 -60.27
C GLY A 152 -43.38 -42.64 -61.56
N GLN A 153 -44.68 -42.34 -61.63
CA GLN A 153 -45.28 -41.60 -62.74
C GLN A 153 -44.66 -40.19 -62.82
N GLY A 154 -44.14 -39.78 -63.99
CA GLY A 154 -43.55 -38.46 -64.23
C GLY A 154 -42.07 -38.30 -63.84
N GLN A 155 -41.47 -39.23 -63.09
CA GLN A 155 -40.05 -39.13 -62.68
C GLN A 155 -39.06 -39.21 -63.84
N LEU A 156 -39.42 -39.93 -64.91
CA LEU A 156 -38.59 -39.99 -66.12
C LEU A 156 -38.48 -38.60 -66.78
N GLU A 157 -39.58 -37.87 -66.85
CA GLU A 157 -39.63 -36.53 -67.41
C GLU A 157 -38.85 -35.52 -66.56
N GLU A 158 -38.94 -35.63 -65.23
CA GLU A 158 -38.15 -34.83 -64.28
C GLU A 158 -36.63 -34.99 -64.49
N VAL A 159 -36.15 -36.22 -64.66
CA VAL A 159 -34.74 -36.49 -64.93
C VAL A 159 -34.31 -35.93 -66.28
N LEU A 160 -35.14 -36.06 -67.32
CA LEU A 160 -34.86 -35.56 -68.67
C LEU A 160 -34.83 -34.03 -68.75
N LEU A 161 -35.72 -33.36 -68.01
CA LEU A 161 -35.83 -31.89 -67.96
C LEU A 161 -34.93 -31.23 -66.90
N SER A 162 -34.27 -32.01 -66.04
CA SER A 162 -33.40 -31.50 -64.97
C SER A 162 -32.21 -30.69 -65.49
N ARG A 163 -31.85 -29.62 -64.76
CA ARG A 163 -30.64 -28.82 -65.02
C ARG A 163 -29.36 -29.67 -64.85
N PRO A 164 -28.27 -29.37 -65.57
CA PRO A 164 -27.02 -30.12 -65.45
C PRO A 164 -26.50 -30.27 -64.01
N GLU A 165 -26.67 -29.25 -63.16
CA GLU A 165 -26.23 -29.27 -61.76
C GLU A 165 -27.03 -30.25 -60.90
N ASP A 166 -28.33 -30.38 -61.16
CA ASP A 166 -29.21 -31.31 -60.47
C ASP A 166 -29.03 -32.73 -61.00
N ARG A 167 -28.90 -32.87 -62.33
CA ARG A 167 -28.57 -34.14 -62.99
C ARG A 167 -27.24 -34.73 -62.51
N ARG A 168 -26.26 -33.87 -62.23
CA ARG A 168 -24.97 -34.28 -61.68
C ARG A 168 -25.14 -34.99 -60.34
N LYS A 169 -26.07 -34.57 -59.48
CA LYS A 169 -26.32 -35.24 -58.19
C LYS A 169 -26.73 -36.69 -58.42
N TYR A 170 -27.57 -36.94 -59.42
CA TYR A 170 -28.00 -38.29 -59.82
C TYR A 170 -26.83 -39.16 -60.29
N ILE A 171 -25.92 -38.59 -61.10
CA ILE A 171 -24.72 -39.29 -61.57
C ILE A 171 -23.74 -39.58 -60.42
N GLU A 172 -23.55 -38.62 -59.51
CA GLU A 172 -22.64 -38.77 -58.37
C GLU A 172 -23.13 -39.78 -57.32
N GLU A 173 -24.44 -39.93 -57.22
CA GLU A 173 -25.12 -40.92 -56.38
C GLU A 173 -25.01 -42.32 -57.00
N ALA A 174 -25.31 -42.45 -58.29
CA ALA A 174 -25.11 -43.69 -59.05
C ALA A 174 -23.65 -44.16 -59.04
N ALA A 175 -22.68 -43.24 -59.07
CA ALA A 175 -21.26 -43.54 -58.98
C ALA A 175 -20.77 -43.85 -57.55
N GLY A 176 -21.64 -43.76 -56.53
CA GLY A 176 -21.31 -44.02 -55.13
C GLY A 176 -20.34 -43.02 -54.49
N ILE A 177 -20.09 -41.87 -55.14
CA ILE A 177 -19.10 -40.87 -54.68
C ILE A 177 -19.70 -39.79 -53.76
N ALA A 178 -21.04 -39.72 -53.67
CA ALA A 178 -21.75 -38.78 -52.82
C ALA A 178 -21.33 -38.85 -51.34
N LYS A 179 -21.03 -40.06 -50.82
CA LYS A 179 -20.55 -40.27 -49.44
C LYS A 179 -19.23 -39.57 -49.15
N HIS A 180 -18.30 -39.57 -50.12
CA HIS A 180 -16.98 -38.94 -49.97
C HIS A 180 -17.08 -37.42 -50.01
N ARG A 181 -17.98 -36.86 -50.84
CA ARG A 181 -18.26 -35.42 -50.86
C ARG A 181 -18.83 -34.94 -49.52
N ARG A 182 -19.85 -35.61 -48.98
CA ARG A 182 -20.46 -35.26 -47.69
C ARG A 182 -19.44 -35.33 -46.54
N ARG A 183 -18.55 -36.33 -46.53
CA ARG A 183 -17.44 -36.44 -45.55
C ARG A 183 -16.45 -35.27 -45.66
N LYS A 184 -16.11 -34.85 -46.88
CA LYS A 184 -15.21 -33.70 -47.13
C LYS A 184 -15.83 -32.39 -46.61
N GLU A 185 -17.08 -32.11 -46.93
CA GLU A 185 -17.76 -30.87 -46.50
C GLU A 185 -17.88 -30.77 -44.97
N ARG A 186 -18.14 -31.88 -44.28
CA ARG A 186 -18.13 -31.93 -42.80
C ARG A 186 -16.74 -31.60 -42.23
N ALA A 187 -15.68 -32.15 -42.83
CA ALA A 187 -14.31 -31.88 -42.40
C ALA A 187 -13.90 -30.42 -42.63
N GLU A 188 -14.30 -29.83 -43.77
CA GLU A 188 -14.02 -28.41 -44.08
C GLU A 188 -14.74 -27.47 -43.12
N ARG A 189 -16.01 -27.75 -42.76
CA ARG A 189 -16.72 -27.00 -41.71
C ARG A 189 -16.04 -27.09 -40.34
N LYS A 190 -15.56 -28.29 -39.97
CA LYS A 190 -14.86 -28.50 -38.69
C LYS A 190 -13.52 -27.75 -38.64
N LEU A 191 -12.79 -27.70 -39.76
CA LEU A 191 -11.53 -26.97 -39.87
C LEU A 191 -11.74 -25.45 -39.71
N GLY A 192 -12.78 -24.92 -40.37
CA GLY A 192 -13.14 -23.51 -40.26
C GLY A 192 -13.52 -23.08 -38.83
N GLY A 193 -14.21 -23.94 -38.07
CA GLY A 193 -14.48 -23.69 -36.66
C GLY A 193 -13.20 -23.64 -35.81
N LEU A 194 -12.28 -24.60 -36.03
CA LEU A 194 -11.00 -24.66 -35.30
C LEU A 194 -10.13 -23.41 -35.55
N ASP A 195 -10.18 -22.86 -36.76
CA ASP A 195 -9.45 -21.64 -37.10
C ASP A 195 -9.98 -20.42 -36.34
N GLN A 196 -11.30 -20.30 -36.17
CA GLN A 196 -11.90 -19.24 -35.36
C GLN A 196 -11.56 -19.38 -33.88
N ASP A 197 -11.59 -20.61 -33.35
CA ASP A 197 -11.23 -20.88 -31.96
C ASP A 197 -9.77 -20.50 -31.68
N LEU A 198 -8.84 -20.89 -32.57
CA LEU A 198 -7.42 -20.53 -32.48
C LEU A 198 -7.17 -19.01 -32.51
N LEU A 199 -7.95 -18.29 -33.31
CA LEU A 199 -7.86 -16.83 -33.39
C LEU A 199 -8.26 -16.20 -32.06
N ARG A 200 -9.41 -16.60 -31.51
CA ARG A 200 -9.92 -16.13 -30.22
C ARG A 200 -8.95 -16.43 -29.07
N LEU A 201 -8.36 -17.63 -29.08
CA LEU A 201 -7.38 -18.05 -28.07
C LEU A 201 -6.10 -17.18 -28.13
N SER A 202 -5.70 -16.78 -29.33
CA SER A 202 -4.57 -15.86 -29.53
C SER A 202 -4.86 -14.46 -29.02
N ASP A 203 -6.08 -13.95 -29.23
CA ASP A 203 -6.51 -12.63 -28.73
C ASP A 203 -6.52 -12.59 -27.19
N VAL A 204 -7.07 -13.63 -26.55
CA VAL A 204 -7.10 -13.76 -25.09
C VAL A 204 -5.67 -13.82 -24.52
N LEU A 205 -4.78 -14.60 -25.14
CA LEU A 205 -3.38 -14.67 -24.74
C LEU A 205 -2.66 -13.32 -24.87
N ALA A 206 -2.97 -12.55 -25.91
CA ALA A 206 -2.39 -11.22 -26.09
C ALA A 206 -2.86 -10.23 -25.01
N GLU A 207 -4.15 -10.24 -24.68
CA GLU A 207 -4.69 -9.39 -23.62
C GLU A 207 -4.13 -9.75 -22.24
N LEU A 208 -4.06 -11.04 -21.90
CA LEU A 208 -3.48 -11.50 -20.63
C LEU A 208 -2.00 -11.10 -20.50
N ARG A 209 -1.21 -11.24 -21.56
CA ARG A 209 0.19 -10.79 -21.57
C ARG A 209 0.32 -9.28 -21.39
N ARG A 210 -0.60 -8.50 -21.96
CA ARG A 210 -0.63 -7.03 -21.79
C ARG A 210 -0.94 -6.64 -20.35
N GLN A 211 -1.80 -7.38 -19.66
CA GLN A 211 -2.16 -7.16 -18.26
C GLN A 211 -1.04 -7.58 -17.28
N LEU A 212 -0.29 -8.64 -17.60
CA LEU A 212 0.80 -9.16 -16.76
C LEU A 212 1.96 -8.17 -16.54
N LYS A 213 2.35 -7.41 -17.58
CA LYS A 213 3.49 -6.49 -17.50
C LYS A 213 3.32 -5.36 -16.47
N PRO A 214 2.21 -4.59 -16.45
CA PRO A 214 1.99 -3.57 -15.43
C PRO A 214 1.81 -4.18 -14.02
N LEU A 215 1.16 -5.35 -13.90
CA LEU A 215 1.03 -6.06 -12.61
C LEU A 215 2.41 -6.45 -12.03
N GLN A 216 3.33 -6.90 -12.88
CA GLN A 216 4.71 -7.22 -12.46
C GLN A 216 5.46 -5.97 -11.97
N GLN A 217 5.33 -4.85 -12.68
CA GLN A 217 5.93 -3.58 -12.26
C GLN A 217 5.33 -3.07 -10.95
N GLN A 218 4.01 -3.18 -10.78
CA GLN A 218 3.32 -2.82 -9.54
C GLN A 218 3.79 -3.67 -8.36
N ALA A 219 3.96 -4.98 -8.55
CA ALA A 219 4.49 -5.88 -7.52
C ALA A 219 5.94 -5.53 -7.13
N GLU A 220 6.81 -5.24 -8.09
CA GLU A 220 8.18 -4.81 -7.81
C GLU A 220 8.24 -3.46 -7.08
N MET A 221 7.40 -2.49 -7.47
CA MET A 221 7.32 -1.20 -6.79
C MET A 221 6.80 -1.33 -5.36
N ALA A 222 5.76 -2.14 -5.14
CA ALA A 222 5.22 -2.40 -3.81
C ALA A 222 6.27 -3.05 -2.89
N LYS A 223 7.01 -4.04 -3.39
CA LYS A 223 8.09 -4.70 -2.64
C LYS A 223 9.23 -3.73 -2.28
N ARG A 224 9.62 -2.85 -3.21
CA ARG A 224 10.63 -1.81 -2.94
C ARG A 224 10.14 -0.80 -1.89
N HIS A 225 8.88 -0.38 -1.99
CA HIS A 225 8.28 0.53 -1.01
C HIS A 225 8.33 -0.09 0.40
N GLU A 226 7.85 -1.32 0.57
CA GLU A 226 7.87 -2.03 1.87
C GLU A 226 9.28 -2.10 2.46
N THR A 227 10.28 -2.45 1.64
CA THR A 227 11.68 -2.53 2.09
C THR A 227 12.21 -1.17 2.56
N LEU A 228 11.94 -0.11 1.79
CA LEU A 228 12.38 1.25 2.11
C LEU A 228 11.65 1.85 3.31
N THR A 229 10.35 1.58 3.46
CA THR A 229 9.57 2.02 4.63
C THR A 229 10.09 1.37 5.90
N ALA A 230 10.31 0.05 5.88
CA ALA A 230 10.87 -0.66 7.02
C ALA A 230 12.27 -0.14 7.42
N GLU A 231 13.11 0.20 6.44
CA GLU A 231 14.43 0.79 6.67
C GLU A 231 14.33 2.21 7.25
N ALA A 232 13.44 3.05 6.70
CA ALA A 232 13.18 4.40 7.20
C ALA A 232 12.68 4.39 8.65
N ASP A 233 11.75 3.49 8.98
CA ASP A 233 11.20 3.35 10.34
C ASP A 233 12.25 2.88 11.34
N ARG A 234 13.11 1.94 10.92
CA ARG A 234 14.24 1.48 11.74
C ARG A 234 15.22 2.61 12.02
N LEU A 235 15.58 3.39 11.00
CA LEU A 235 16.49 4.53 11.15
C LEU A 235 15.89 5.62 12.02
N SER A 236 14.59 5.93 11.85
CA SER A 236 13.86 6.91 12.66
C SER A 236 13.87 6.53 14.14
N ARG A 237 13.51 5.27 14.48
CA ARG A 237 13.58 4.74 15.85
C ARG A 237 14.99 4.80 16.43
N THR A 238 16.00 4.45 15.64
CA THR A 238 17.41 4.49 16.06
C THR A 238 17.86 5.91 16.39
N LEU A 239 17.49 6.88 15.54
CA LEU A 239 17.80 8.29 15.74
C LEU A 239 17.09 8.87 16.98
N ALA A 240 15.81 8.55 17.19
CA ALA A 240 15.06 8.96 18.37
C ALA A 240 15.71 8.42 19.66
N ALA A 241 16.06 7.12 19.69
CA ALA A 241 16.76 6.51 20.82
C ALA A 241 18.15 7.12 21.07
N ALA A 242 18.89 7.50 20.02
CA ALA A 242 20.17 8.19 20.16
C ALA A 242 20.00 9.59 20.77
N ARG A 243 18.98 10.35 20.32
CA ARG A 243 18.65 11.69 20.86
C ARG A 243 18.24 11.62 22.33
N LEU A 244 17.36 10.68 22.70
CA LEU A 244 16.95 10.48 24.09
C LEU A 244 18.15 10.19 24.99
N ARG A 245 19.02 9.26 24.57
CA ARG A 245 20.26 8.95 25.32
C ARG A 245 21.17 10.16 25.49
N ALA A 246 21.27 11.03 24.47
CA ALA A 246 22.07 12.24 24.57
C ALA A 246 21.50 13.22 25.60
N LEU A 247 20.17 13.40 25.64
CA LEU A 247 19.50 14.28 26.61
C LEU A 247 19.60 13.74 28.03
N VAL A 248 19.42 12.44 28.25
CA VAL A 248 19.59 11.82 29.57
C VAL A 248 21.02 12.01 30.08
N ARG A 249 22.03 11.79 29.23
CA ARG A 249 23.44 12.06 29.60
C ARG A 249 23.72 13.54 29.87
N GLU A 250 23.00 14.45 29.22
CA GLU A 250 23.09 15.88 29.49
C GLU A 250 22.45 16.24 30.83
N GLN A 251 21.29 15.67 31.15
CA GLN A 251 20.63 15.80 32.44
C GLN A 251 21.53 15.30 33.58
N GLU A 252 22.10 14.09 33.44
CA GLU A 252 23.03 13.52 34.43
C GLU A 252 24.25 14.40 34.66
N ARG A 253 24.90 14.88 33.59
CA ARG A 253 26.06 15.79 33.72
C ARG A 253 25.73 17.10 34.43
N ARG A 254 24.51 17.62 34.26
CA ARG A 254 24.06 18.87 34.91
C ARG A 254 23.62 18.63 36.36
N ARG A 255 23.20 17.40 36.71
CA ARG A 255 22.73 17.02 38.04
C ARG A 255 23.82 17.14 39.10
N ASP A 256 25.02 16.66 38.82
CA ASP A 256 26.13 16.74 39.79
C ASP A 256 26.45 18.20 40.16
N GLY A 257 26.45 19.10 39.16
CA GLY A 257 26.64 20.53 39.39
C GLY A 257 25.50 21.16 40.21
N TRP A 258 24.26 20.73 39.98
CA TRP A 258 23.10 21.15 40.78
C TRP A 258 23.21 20.73 42.25
N ASP A 259 23.52 19.46 42.49
CA ASP A 259 23.64 18.90 43.83
C ASP A 259 24.80 19.55 44.59
N HIS A 260 25.92 19.80 43.90
CA HIS A 260 27.06 20.53 44.47
C HIS A 260 26.68 21.97 44.87
N GLY A 261 26.03 22.72 43.97
CA GLY A 261 25.59 24.08 44.23
C GLY A 261 24.59 24.17 45.40
N LEU A 262 23.76 23.14 45.61
CA LEU A 262 22.84 23.07 46.75
C LEU A 262 23.60 22.98 48.09
N VAL A 263 24.64 22.17 48.14
CA VAL A 263 25.50 22.02 49.32
C VAL A 263 26.26 23.31 49.61
N GLU A 264 26.90 23.91 48.59
CA GLU A 264 27.62 25.18 48.75
C GLU A 264 26.72 26.30 49.26
N ARG A 265 25.49 26.41 48.73
CA ARG A 265 24.49 27.37 49.21
C ARG A 265 24.15 27.15 50.68
N SER A 266 23.89 25.90 51.07
CA SER A 266 23.56 25.57 52.47
C SER A 266 24.69 25.97 53.40
N GLN A 267 25.94 25.71 53.01
CA GLN A 267 27.11 26.09 53.80
C GLN A 267 27.31 27.61 53.87
N ALA A 268 27.15 28.31 52.74
CA ALA A 268 27.22 29.77 52.70
C ALA A 268 26.14 30.42 53.57
N ARG A 269 24.93 29.86 53.58
CA ARG A 269 23.84 30.34 54.43
C ARG A 269 24.15 30.17 55.92
N GLN A 270 24.61 28.99 56.33
CA GLN A 270 25.02 28.75 57.71
C GLN A 270 26.14 29.69 58.18
N ARG A 271 27.11 29.97 57.30
CA ARG A 271 28.18 30.95 57.59
C ARG A 271 27.64 32.38 57.72
N LEU A 272 26.65 32.76 56.90
CA LEU A 272 26.02 34.07 56.97
C LEU A 272 25.28 34.24 58.29
N ASP A 273 24.48 33.24 58.68
CA ASP A 273 23.72 33.29 59.94
C ASP A 273 24.68 33.40 61.15
N ALA A 274 25.82 32.69 61.14
CA ALA A 274 26.85 32.82 62.17
C ALA A 274 27.53 34.21 62.17
N LEU A 275 27.79 34.79 60.99
CA LEU A 275 28.34 36.14 60.87
C LEU A 275 27.36 37.21 61.35
N ASP A 276 26.06 37.04 61.11
CA ASP A 276 25.02 37.93 61.63
C ASP A 276 25.05 37.96 63.17
N GLU A 277 25.17 36.80 63.83
CA GLU A 277 25.35 36.71 65.29
C GLU A 277 26.62 37.45 65.76
N HIS A 278 27.75 37.25 65.07
CA HIS A 278 28.99 37.94 65.40
C HIS A 278 28.91 39.46 65.21
N VAL A 279 28.23 39.94 64.16
CA VAL A 279 28.04 41.38 63.91
C VAL A 279 27.15 42.00 64.98
N LEU A 280 26.09 41.32 65.41
CA LEU A 280 25.24 41.77 66.51
C LEU A 280 26.02 41.85 67.82
N ALA A 281 26.75 40.79 68.19
CA ALA A 281 27.57 40.78 69.39
C ALA A 281 28.65 41.89 69.39
N ALA A 282 29.28 42.14 68.23
CA ALA A 282 30.26 43.21 68.08
C ALA A 282 29.61 44.62 68.15
N ALA A 283 28.37 44.77 67.70
CA ALA A 283 27.62 46.01 67.83
C ALA A 283 27.28 46.30 69.30
N ASP A 284 26.83 45.29 70.04
CA ASP A 284 26.55 45.41 71.48
C ASP A 284 27.82 45.72 72.29
N ALA A 285 28.93 45.02 72.01
CA ALA A 285 30.22 45.29 72.62
C ALA A 285 30.71 46.71 72.34
N ARG A 286 30.51 47.23 71.12
CA ARG A 286 30.86 48.60 70.76
C ARG A 286 29.97 49.62 71.48
N ALA A 287 28.68 49.33 71.64
CA ALA A 287 27.76 50.18 72.39
C ALA A 287 28.18 50.26 73.86
N ALA A 288 28.50 49.11 74.48
CA ALA A 288 29.01 49.04 75.86
C ALA A 288 30.33 49.82 76.02
N ALA A 289 31.30 49.63 75.11
CA ALA A 289 32.57 50.36 75.14
C ALA A 289 32.40 51.87 74.92
N THR A 290 31.41 52.28 74.14
CA THR A 290 31.06 53.71 73.98
C THR A 290 30.43 54.28 75.25
N GLY A 291 29.59 53.51 75.94
CA GLY A 291 29.07 53.86 77.26
C GLY A 291 30.20 54.04 78.29
N ALA A 292 31.10 53.06 78.41
CA ALA A 292 32.25 53.11 79.31
C ALA A 292 33.17 54.31 79.02
N LEU A 293 33.41 54.64 77.74
CA LEU A 293 34.18 55.81 77.36
C LEU A 293 33.50 57.10 77.84
N THR A 294 32.17 57.18 77.70
CA THR A 294 31.39 58.35 78.14
C THR A 294 31.47 58.51 79.66
N GLU A 295 31.39 57.42 80.43
CA GLU A 295 31.57 57.41 81.88
C GLU A 295 32.98 57.84 82.27
N SER A 296 34.01 57.28 81.63
CA SER A 296 35.41 57.66 81.87
C SER A 296 35.68 59.13 81.53
N GLU A 297 35.10 59.67 80.45
CA GLU A 297 35.17 61.10 80.12
C GLU A 297 34.50 61.99 81.18
N GLN A 298 33.38 61.56 81.76
CA GLN A 298 32.71 62.28 82.85
C GLN A 298 33.55 62.29 84.13
N VAL A 299 34.11 61.14 84.50
CA VAL A 299 35.03 61.02 85.65
C VAL A 299 36.26 61.89 85.44
N LEU A 300 36.87 61.83 84.25
CA LEU A 300 38.03 62.66 83.94
C LEU A 300 37.69 64.16 84.08
N ARG A 301 36.54 64.62 83.54
CA ARG A 301 36.09 66.01 83.70
C ARG A 301 35.96 66.42 85.18
N ALA A 302 35.41 65.56 86.02
CA ALA A 302 35.31 65.82 87.46
C ALA A 302 36.70 65.93 88.10
N THR A 303 37.60 64.99 87.82
CA THR A 303 38.97 65.03 88.36
C THR A 303 39.81 66.20 87.83
N THR A 304 39.57 66.65 86.60
CA THR A 304 40.17 67.87 86.06
C THR A 304 39.73 69.09 86.86
N PHE A 305 38.43 69.20 87.16
CA PHE A 305 37.91 70.28 87.99
C PHE A 305 38.50 70.25 89.41
N ASP A 306 38.60 69.08 90.02
CA ASP A 306 39.21 68.92 91.36
C ASP A 306 40.69 69.29 91.37
N ARG A 307 41.44 68.87 90.34
CA ARG A 307 42.85 69.25 90.12
C ARG A 307 43.00 70.76 89.96
N ASP A 308 42.21 71.37 89.09
CA ASP A 308 42.27 72.82 88.83
C ASP A 308 41.93 73.61 90.11
N GLY A 309 40.96 73.13 90.89
CA GLY A 309 40.63 73.69 92.20
C GLY A 309 41.75 73.52 93.24
N ALA A 310 42.44 72.38 93.26
CA ALA A 310 43.61 72.15 94.12
C ALA A 310 44.80 73.03 93.71
N GLU A 311 45.03 73.18 92.40
CA GLU A 311 46.07 74.05 91.86
C GLU A 311 45.82 75.51 92.24
N GLN A 312 44.57 75.97 92.13
CA GLN A 312 44.18 77.32 92.54
C GLN A 312 44.41 77.55 94.05
N ARG A 313 44.00 76.62 94.92
CA ARG A 313 44.25 76.72 96.37
C ARG A 313 45.74 76.69 96.72
N TYR A 314 46.52 75.87 96.01
CA TYR A 314 47.98 75.84 96.17
C TYR A 314 48.60 77.18 95.77
N ARG A 315 48.20 77.78 94.64
CA ARG A 315 48.65 79.13 94.24
C ARG A 315 48.31 80.19 95.28
N GLU A 316 47.08 80.17 95.81
CA GLU A 316 46.64 81.08 96.87
C GLU A 316 47.43 80.88 98.18
N ALA A 317 47.82 79.64 98.51
CA ALA A 317 48.67 79.35 99.65
C ALA A 317 50.11 79.86 99.42
N VAL A 318 50.67 79.68 98.22
CA VAL A 318 51.98 80.23 97.82
C VAL A 318 51.99 81.76 97.94
N ASP A 319 50.95 82.43 97.43
CA ASP A 319 50.86 83.89 97.50
C ASP A 319 50.74 84.39 98.96
N ARG A 320 49.97 83.70 99.81
CA ARG A 320 49.85 84.02 101.24
C ARG A 320 51.15 83.81 102.00
N GLU A 321 51.86 82.71 101.71
CA GLU A 321 53.17 82.41 102.29
C GLU A 321 54.21 83.46 101.89
N ALA A 322 54.25 83.85 100.61
CA ALA A 322 55.11 84.91 100.10
C ALA A 322 54.80 86.28 100.74
N ALA A 323 53.52 86.59 100.94
CA ALA A 323 53.07 87.79 101.65
C ALA A 323 53.50 87.77 103.13
N ALA A 324 53.36 86.64 103.83
CA ALA A 324 53.80 86.47 105.23
C ALA A 324 55.32 86.62 105.36
N ARG A 325 56.12 86.06 104.43
CA ARG A 325 57.58 86.27 104.37
C ARG A 325 57.95 87.73 104.16
N THR A 326 57.25 88.41 103.25
CA THR A 326 57.48 89.83 102.96
C THR A 326 57.16 90.70 104.18
N GLN A 327 56.06 90.41 104.87
CA GLN A 327 55.69 91.06 106.13
C GLN A 327 56.76 90.84 107.20
N LEU A 328 57.21 89.60 107.40
CA LEU A 328 58.28 89.27 108.35
C LEU A 328 59.56 90.06 108.07
N ALA A 329 59.99 90.10 106.81
CA ALA A 329 61.17 90.86 106.40
C ALA A 329 61.01 92.37 106.66
N SER A 330 59.82 92.92 106.44
CA SER A 330 59.53 94.34 106.69
C SER A 330 59.53 94.69 108.18
N GLU A 331 58.97 93.84 109.05
CA GLU A 331 58.98 94.05 110.50
C GLU A 331 60.39 93.87 111.09
N ALA A 332 61.18 92.93 110.56
CA ALA A 332 62.59 92.77 110.92
C ALA A 332 63.47 93.99 110.60
N THR A 333 63.02 94.88 109.69
CA THR A 333 63.78 96.07 109.26
C THR A 333 63.38 97.35 110.04
N ARG A 334 62.34 97.31 110.89
CA ARG A 334 61.89 98.48 111.68
C ARG A 334 62.81 98.76 112.87
N THR A 335 63.17 100.04 113.06
CA THR A 335 64.19 100.51 114.04
C THR A 335 63.64 101.35 115.21
N ALA A 336 62.43 101.08 115.71
CA ALA A 336 61.88 101.82 116.86
C ALA A 336 61.22 100.90 117.91
N ARG A 337 61.79 100.89 119.13
CA ARG A 337 61.38 100.11 120.34
C ARG A 337 61.48 98.58 120.20
N LEU A 338 62.58 98.02 120.70
CA LEU A 338 62.92 96.59 120.64
C LEU A 338 61.78 95.67 121.13
N ASP A 339 61.18 95.94 122.30
CA ASP A 339 60.22 95.01 122.92
C ASP A 339 58.91 94.82 122.11
N THR A 340 58.39 95.89 121.50
CA THR A 340 57.20 95.83 120.63
C THR A 340 57.49 95.11 119.31
N VAL A 341 58.67 95.35 118.72
CA VAL A 341 59.09 94.68 117.47
C VAL A 341 59.31 93.19 117.72
N THR A 342 59.85 92.78 118.87
CA THR A 342 60.03 91.36 119.21
C THR A 342 58.69 90.61 119.34
N GLN A 343 57.66 91.22 119.93
CA GLN A 343 56.33 90.62 120.01
C GLN A 343 55.63 90.53 118.65
N GLU A 344 55.79 91.55 117.81
CA GLU A 344 55.24 91.54 116.44
C GLU A 344 55.95 90.52 115.54
N ILE A 345 57.29 90.39 115.64
CA ILE A 345 58.07 89.35 114.95
C ILE A 345 57.58 87.97 115.38
N ALA A 346 57.46 87.68 116.68
CA ALA A 346 56.98 86.37 117.16
C ALA A 346 55.56 86.04 116.65
N ARG A 347 54.67 87.05 116.54
CA ARG A 347 53.33 86.89 115.97
C ARG A 347 53.38 86.57 114.47
N VAL A 348 54.22 87.27 113.71
CA VAL A 348 54.39 87.04 112.26
C VAL A 348 55.11 85.72 112.00
N GLU A 349 56.05 85.30 112.84
CA GLU A 349 56.68 83.97 112.79
C GLU A 349 55.65 82.86 113.02
N GLY A 350 54.72 83.03 113.97
CA GLY A 350 53.59 82.11 114.16
C GLY A 350 52.68 82.03 112.93
N LEU A 351 52.32 83.18 112.35
CA LEU A 351 51.53 83.25 111.11
C LEU A 351 52.28 82.62 109.91
N LEU A 352 53.59 82.82 109.83
CA LEU A 352 54.43 82.20 108.81
C LEU A 352 54.45 80.68 108.98
N ALA A 353 54.61 80.17 110.20
CA ALA A 353 54.54 78.73 110.47
C ALA A 353 53.18 78.12 110.09
N GLU A 354 52.08 78.83 110.38
CA GLU A 354 50.72 78.42 110.00
C GLU A 354 50.54 78.38 108.47
N THR A 355 50.98 79.44 107.77
CA THR A 355 50.90 79.51 106.30
C THR A 355 51.81 78.51 105.59
N VAL A 356 52.99 78.19 106.14
CA VAL A 356 53.88 77.13 105.65
C VAL A 356 53.24 75.75 105.84
N ALA A 357 52.66 75.46 107.00
CA ALA A 357 51.95 74.19 107.23
C ALA A 357 50.71 74.05 106.32
N GLU A 358 50.01 75.15 106.06
CA GLU A 358 48.90 75.18 105.10
C GLU A 358 49.40 74.94 103.66
N LEU A 359 50.53 75.54 103.27
CA LEU A 359 51.16 75.32 101.96
C LEU A 359 51.55 73.85 101.76
N GLU A 360 52.22 73.22 102.73
CA GLU A 360 52.57 71.79 102.68
C GLU A 360 51.32 70.91 102.54
N THR A 361 50.24 71.27 103.22
CA THR A 361 48.96 70.57 103.11
C THR A 361 48.34 70.73 101.71
N GLN A 362 48.35 71.93 101.14
CA GLN A 362 47.84 72.17 99.78
C GLN A 362 48.74 71.53 98.71
N GLU A 363 50.05 71.48 98.91
CA GLU A 363 51.00 70.80 98.01
C GLU A 363 50.71 69.29 97.97
N GLY A 364 50.52 68.66 99.14
CA GLY A 364 50.09 67.27 99.23
C GLY A 364 48.73 67.03 98.57
N ALA A 365 47.76 67.93 98.78
CA ALA A 365 46.45 67.84 98.14
C ALA A 365 46.54 67.95 96.60
N LEU A 366 47.34 68.87 96.06
CA LEU A 366 47.58 69.00 94.63
C LEU A 366 48.27 67.74 94.07
N ALA A 367 49.29 67.21 94.74
CA ALA A 367 49.97 65.99 94.32
C ALA A 367 49.01 64.79 94.23
N THR A 368 48.09 64.65 95.20
CA THR A 368 47.05 63.59 95.14
C THR A 368 46.05 63.80 94.01
N ALA A 369 45.64 65.04 93.75
CA ALA A 369 44.73 65.37 92.65
C ALA A 369 45.38 65.14 91.28
N GLU A 370 46.66 65.51 91.11
CA GLU A 370 47.43 65.22 89.89
C GLU A 370 47.61 63.72 89.65
N ALA A 371 47.92 62.94 90.69
CA ALA A 371 48.04 61.49 90.58
C ALA A 371 46.71 60.85 90.15
N THR A 372 45.60 61.29 90.74
CA THR A 372 44.25 60.82 90.39
C THR A 372 43.88 61.20 88.96
N TYR A 373 44.15 62.44 88.53
CA TYR A 373 43.94 62.88 87.15
C TYR A 373 44.71 62.02 86.15
N ARG A 374 46.02 61.77 86.39
CA ARG A 374 46.84 60.93 85.51
C ARG A 374 46.28 59.51 85.39
N GLN A 375 45.87 58.91 86.51
CA GLN A 375 45.25 57.59 86.52
C GLN A 375 43.97 57.54 85.68
N GLN A 376 43.10 58.55 85.80
CA GLN A 376 41.86 58.61 85.01
C GLN A 376 42.11 58.91 83.53
N GLU A 377 43.14 59.71 83.21
CA GLU A 377 43.53 59.97 81.84
C GLU A 377 44.04 58.70 81.13
N ASP A 378 44.87 57.91 81.82
CA ASP A 378 45.35 56.61 81.33
C ASP A 378 44.20 55.63 81.15
N HIS A 379 43.28 55.54 82.13
CA HIS A 379 42.09 54.69 82.01
C HIS A 379 41.20 55.10 80.82
N ARG A 380 40.98 56.40 80.59
CA ARG A 380 40.23 56.88 79.42
C ARG A 380 40.88 56.45 78.10
N ARG A 381 42.21 56.54 78.01
CA ARG A 381 42.97 56.10 76.82
C ARG A 381 42.82 54.60 76.58
N GLU A 382 42.90 53.79 77.62
CA GLU A 382 42.69 52.33 77.53
C GLU A 382 41.29 51.98 77.02
N VAL A 383 40.25 52.65 77.54
CA VAL A 383 38.86 52.44 77.10
C VAL A 383 38.64 52.91 75.66
N GLU A 384 39.25 54.03 75.26
CA GLU A 384 39.20 54.53 73.88
C GLU A 384 39.87 53.55 72.90
N ASP A 385 41.04 53.00 73.26
CA ASP A 385 41.73 52.00 72.45
C ASP A 385 40.94 50.70 72.34
N LEU A 386 40.32 50.24 73.43
CA LEU A 386 39.44 49.07 73.41
C LEU A 386 38.24 49.29 72.48
N ARG A 387 37.58 50.45 72.58
CA ARG A 387 36.47 50.83 71.69
C ARG A 387 36.91 50.85 70.22
N ARG A 388 38.10 51.36 69.93
CA ARG A 388 38.66 51.39 68.57
C ARG A 388 38.89 49.98 68.03
N ARG A 389 39.52 49.08 68.81
CA ARG A 389 39.76 47.67 68.41
C ARG A 389 38.45 46.93 68.12
N ILE A 390 37.46 47.05 69.01
CA ILE A 390 36.12 46.47 68.80
C ILE A 390 35.46 47.05 67.53
N GLY A 391 35.66 48.36 67.29
CA GLY A 391 35.16 49.02 66.08
C GLY A 391 35.77 48.48 64.78
N GLU A 392 37.08 48.23 64.77
CA GLU A 392 37.83 47.65 63.65
C GLU A 392 37.38 46.19 63.39
N GLU A 393 37.27 45.37 64.43
CA GLU A 393 36.77 43.99 64.33
C GLU A 393 35.32 43.96 63.80
N ALA A 394 34.44 44.81 64.32
CA ALA A 394 33.06 44.92 63.84
C ALA A 394 32.97 45.37 62.38
N ALA A 395 33.87 46.25 61.93
CA ALA A 395 33.95 46.65 60.52
C ALA A 395 34.42 45.48 59.64
N GLY A 396 35.42 44.71 60.08
CA GLY A 396 35.89 43.51 59.39
C GLY A 396 34.79 42.46 59.22
N ARG A 397 34.05 42.15 60.29
CA ARG A 397 32.93 41.20 60.25
C ARG A 397 31.79 41.64 59.32
N ARG A 398 31.47 42.94 59.30
CA ARG A 398 30.48 43.49 58.35
C ARG A 398 30.93 43.35 56.90
N ALA A 399 32.19 43.64 56.61
CA ALA A 399 32.73 43.49 55.26
C ALA A 399 32.74 42.02 54.80
N GLU A 400 33.07 41.09 55.71
CA GLU A 400 33.01 39.64 55.46
C GLU A 400 31.56 39.19 55.15
N ARG A 401 30.59 39.66 55.94
CA ARG A 401 29.16 39.42 55.74
C ARG A 401 28.66 39.91 54.38
N GLU A 402 28.97 41.15 54.00
CA GLU A 402 28.58 41.73 52.70
C GLU A 402 29.23 41.00 51.51
N ALA A 403 30.49 40.56 51.65
CA ALA A 403 31.15 39.75 50.63
C ALA A 403 30.44 38.39 50.45
N LEU A 404 30.07 37.74 51.56
CA LEU A 404 29.37 36.46 51.54
C LEU A 404 27.94 36.61 50.98
N GLU A 405 27.21 37.68 51.31
CA GLU A 405 25.90 37.99 50.73
C GLU A 405 25.96 38.13 49.21
N ARG A 406 26.96 38.86 48.69
CA ARG A 406 27.18 38.98 47.23
C ARG A 406 27.49 37.64 46.59
N SER A 407 28.32 36.82 47.23
CA SER A 407 28.65 35.47 46.76
C SER A 407 27.40 34.58 46.74
N LEU A 408 26.55 34.65 47.77
CA LEU A 408 25.31 33.90 47.86
C LEU A 408 24.32 34.31 46.76
N ALA A 409 24.15 35.61 46.53
CA ALA A 409 23.29 36.12 45.47
C ALA A 409 23.75 35.63 44.08
N SER A 410 25.06 35.62 43.82
CA SER A 410 25.61 35.07 42.58
C SER A 410 25.34 33.57 42.43
N ALA A 411 25.51 32.79 43.50
CA ALA A 411 25.23 31.36 43.50
C ALA A 411 23.74 31.05 43.32
N GLU A 412 22.84 31.87 43.89
CA GLU A 412 21.40 31.75 43.71
C GLU A 412 20.97 32.03 42.27
N HIS A 413 21.58 33.02 41.62
CA HIS A 413 21.34 33.30 40.20
C HIS A 413 21.79 32.15 39.30
N GLU A 414 22.99 31.61 39.54
CA GLU A 414 23.49 30.45 38.79
C GLU A 414 22.61 29.21 38.98
N ARG A 415 22.08 29.01 40.19
CA ARG A 415 21.09 27.96 40.46
C ARG A 415 19.80 28.18 39.67
N GLU A 416 19.23 29.39 39.65
CA GLU A 416 18.03 29.64 38.85
C GLU A 416 18.25 29.36 37.36
N ARG A 417 19.43 29.73 36.85
CA ARG A 417 19.85 29.41 35.49
C ARG A 417 19.89 27.89 35.24
N LEU A 418 20.55 27.14 36.12
CA LEU A 418 20.62 25.67 36.06
C LEU A 418 19.25 25.00 36.23
N ALA A 419 18.35 25.59 37.03
CA ALA A 419 16.99 25.10 37.23
C ALA A 419 16.17 25.19 35.94
N GLY A 420 16.22 26.36 35.29
CA GLY A 420 15.56 26.57 34.00
C GLY A 420 16.12 25.66 32.92
N ASP A 421 17.44 25.50 32.88
CA ASP A 421 18.15 24.56 32.03
C ASP A 421 17.68 23.11 32.23
N PHE A 422 17.55 22.65 33.48
CA PHE A 422 17.08 21.31 33.81
C PHE A 422 15.60 21.10 33.43
N ALA A 423 14.75 22.10 33.69
CA ALA A 423 13.35 22.08 33.29
C ALA A 423 13.19 21.96 31.77
N ALA A 424 13.95 22.73 31.00
CA ALA A 424 13.94 22.69 29.53
C ALA A 424 14.42 21.33 28.98
N VAL A 425 15.44 20.72 29.59
CA VAL A 425 15.88 19.37 29.20
C VAL A 425 14.81 18.32 29.50
N ASN A 426 14.15 18.39 30.66
CA ASN A 426 13.09 17.46 31.03
C ASN A 426 11.87 17.58 30.13
N GLU A 427 11.47 18.79 29.76
CA GLU A 427 10.37 19.01 28.81
C GLU A 427 10.68 18.41 27.44
N ARG A 428 11.93 18.54 26.97
CA ARG A 428 12.41 17.91 25.72
C ARG A 428 12.42 16.39 25.80
N ILE A 429 12.83 15.82 26.94
CA ILE A 429 12.75 14.37 27.19
C ILE A 429 11.30 13.90 27.12
N ALA A 430 10.38 14.54 27.86
CA ALA A 430 8.96 14.18 27.87
C ALA A 430 8.33 14.27 26.47
N THR A 431 8.70 15.29 25.68
CA THR A 431 8.24 15.43 24.30
C THR A 431 8.70 14.26 23.43
N ILE A 432 9.99 13.89 23.51
CA ILE A 432 10.55 12.77 22.73
C ILE A 432 9.96 11.43 23.18
N GLU A 433 9.66 11.25 24.47
CA GLU A 433 8.97 10.05 24.97
C GLU A 433 7.54 9.94 24.43
N ALA A 434 6.79 11.04 24.40
CA ALA A 434 5.47 11.09 23.79
C ALA A 434 5.51 10.83 22.26
N GLU A 435 6.50 11.40 21.57
CA GLU A 435 6.77 11.11 20.15
C GLU A 435 7.07 9.63 19.95
N ARG A 436 7.90 9.03 20.82
CA ARG A 436 8.22 7.59 20.77
C ARG A 436 6.96 6.74 20.90
N GLU A 437 6.11 6.98 21.90
CA GLU A 437 4.87 6.23 22.07
C GLU A 437 3.93 6.37 20.87
N THR A 438 3.91 7.55 20.24
CA THR A 438 3.08 7.80 19.05
C THR A 438 3.61 7.02 17.86
N VAL A 439 4.92 7.03 17.62
CA VAL A 439 5.57 6.21 16.59
C VAL A 439 5.35 4.72 16.85
N GLU A 440 5.39 4.28 18.11
CA GLU A 440 5.16 2.88 18.50
C GLU A 440 3.72 2.44 18.17
N ARG A 441 2.72 3.29 18.45
CA ARG A 441 1.32 3.08 18.02
C ARG A 441 1.17 3.09 16.50
N ASP A 442 1.83 4.00 15.79
CA ASP A 442 1.78 4.08 14.34
C ASP A 442 2.36 2.80 13.70
N ILE A 443 3.45 2.26 14.27
CA ILE A 443 4.02 0.99 13.83
C ILE A 443 3.03 -0.16 14.02
N GLU A 444 2.39 -0.27 15.18
CA GLU A 444 1.37 -1.30 15.42
C GLU A 444 0.19 -1.17 14.45
N GLN A 445 -0.24 0.06 14.15
CA GLN A 445 -1.28 0.32 13.16
C GLN A 445 -0.83 -0.07 11.74
N MET A 446 0.39 0.29 11.34
CA MET A 446 0.95 -0.06 10.03
C MET A 446 1.16 -1.58 9.90
N ASP A 447 1.59 -2.27 10.95
CA ASP A 447 1.69 -3.73 10.98
C ASP A 447 0.28 -4.37 10.85
N GLY A 448 -0.71 -3.79 11.53
CA GLY A 448 -2.12 -4.18 11.39
C GLY A 448 -2.69 -3.96 9.97
N GLN A 449 -2.21 -2.94 9.25
CA GLN A 449 -2.58 -2.67 7.84
C GLN A 449 -1.76 -3.49 6.83
N SER A 450 -0.52 -3.82 7.17
CA SER A 450 0.39 -4.66 6.38
C SER A 450 -0.18 -6.06 6.22
N SER A 451 -0.77 -6.64 7.27
CA SER A 451 -1.37 -7.97 7.24
C SER A 451 -2.45 -8.16 6.14
N PRO A 452 -3.50 -7.33 6.02
CA PRO A 452 -4.48 -7.45 4.94
C PRO A 452 -3.90 -7.11 3.55
N LEU A 453 -2.88 -6.25 3.46
CA LEU A 453 -2.17 -6.00 2.20
C LEU A 453 -1.33 -7.21 1.77
N ALA A 454 -0.68 -7.90 2.71
CA ALA A 454 0.03 -9.15 2.48
C ALA A 454 -0.93 -10.25 2.03
N GLU A 455 -2.09 -10.40 2.68
CA GLU A 455 -3.15 -11.30 2.21
C GLU A 455 -3.65 -10.95 0.80
N ARG A 456 -3.84 -9.66 0.51
CA ARG A 456 -4.27 -9.22 -0.82
C ARG A 456 -3.20 -9.50 -1.87
N ARG A 457 -1.93 -9.31 -1.54
CA ARG A 457 -0.78 -9.68 -2.38
C ARG A 457 -0.78 -11.18 -2.66
N ASP A 458 -0.91 -12.01 -1.62
CA ASP A 458 -0.88 -13.45 -1.76
C ASP A 458 -2.04 -13.93 -2.65
N ARG A 459 -3.25 -13.37 -2.48
CA ARG A 459 -4.37 -13.61 -3.42
C ARG A 459 -4.04 -13.20 -4.85
N LEU A 460 -3.41 -12.04 -5.06
CA LEU A 460 -3.01 -11.59 -6.40
C LEU A 460 -1.88 -12.45 -7.00
N GLU A 461 -0.95 -12.95 -6.18
CA GLU A 461 0.08 -13.90 -6.61
C GLU A 461 -0.52 -15.26 -6.98
N ASP A 462 -1.51 -15.73 -6.22
CA ASP A 462 -2.27 -16.93 -6.51
C ASP A 462 -3.11 -16.77 -7.78
N GLU A 463 -3.79 -15.63 -7.95
CA GLU A 463 -4.48 -15.28 -9.20
C GLU A 463 -3.50 -15.22 -10.38
N ARG A 464 -2.31 -14.61 -10.18
CA ARG A 464 -1.26 -14.56 -11.21
C ARG A 464 -0.75 -15.96 -11.56
N ARG A 465 -0.50 -16.81 -10.56
CA ARG A 465 -0.12 -18.23 -10.78
C ARG A 465 -1.21 -18.97 -11.54
N GLY A 466 -2.46 -18.87 -11.09
CA GLY A 466 -3.59 -19.48 -11.77
C GLY A 466 -3.75 -19.00 -13.22
N LEU A 467 -3.55 -17.71 -13.49
CA LEU A 467 -3.54 -17.17 -14.84
C LEU A 467 -2.34 -17.66 -15.66
N ALA A 468 -1.15 -17.76 -15.06
CA ALA A 468 0.04 -18.30 -15.72
C ALA A 468 -0.14 -19.77 -16.10
N ASP A 469 -0.70 -20.57 -15.20
CA ASP A 469 -1.05 -21.97 -15.43
C ASP A 469 -2.12 -22.08 -16.53
N LYS A 470 -3.13 -21.20 -16.51
CA LYS A 470 -4.15 -21.14 -17.56
C LYS A 470 -3.57 -20.76 -18.91
N VAL A 471 -2.62 -19.83 -18.95
CA VAL A 471 -1.88 -19.47 -20.16
C VAL A 471 -1.10 -20.68 -20.69
N GLN A 472 -0.42 -21.42 -19.81
CA GLN A 472 0.31 -22.63 -20.20
C GLN A 472 -0.63 -23.71 -20.75
N GLU A 473 -1.75 -23.98 -20.07
CA GLU A 473 -2.79 -24.92 -20.50
C GLU A 473 -3.38 -24.53 -21.87
N LEU A 474 -3.64 -23.24 -22.07
CA LEU A 474 -4.15 -22.69 -23.33
C LEU A 474 -3.10 -22.75 -24.46
N GLU A 475 -1.82 -22.54 -24.16
CA GLU A 475 -0.73 -22.72 -25.12
C GLU A 475 -0.55 -24.18 -25.53
N GLU A 476 -0.72 -25.12 -24.60
CA GLU A 476 -0.72 -26.56 -24.87
C GLU A 476 -1.95 -26.98 -25.69
N ALA A 477 -3.14 -26.50 -25.33
CA ALA A 477 -4.37 -26.72 -26.08
C ALA A 477 -4.26 -26.15 -27.51
N ARG A 478 -3.70 -24.94 -27.66
CA ARG A 478 -3.40 -24.33 -28.96
C ARG A 478 -2.42 -25.18 -29.77
N ARG A 479 -1.34 -25.67 -29.16
CA ARG A 479 -0.38 -26.60 -29.81
C ARG A 479 -1.09 -27.89 -30.26
N GLY A 480 -1.96 -28.45 -29.43
CA GLY A 480 -2.76 -29.64 -29.75
C GLY A 480 -3.74 -29.40 -30.91
N MET A 481 -4.45 -28.26 -30.91
CA MET A 481 -5.34 -27.87 -32.00
C MET A 481 -4.58 -27.61 -33.30
N GLN A 482 -3.43 -26.94 -33.24
CA GLN A 482 -2.57 -26.72 -34.40
C GLN A 482 -2.09 -28.05 -34.99
N ALA A 483 -1.60 -28.98 -34.17
CA ALA A 483 -1.21 -30.32 -34.61
C ALA A 483 -2.38 -31.08 -35.25
N ARG A 484 -3.59 -30.94 -34.70
CA ARG A 484 -4.81 -31.55 -35.24
C ARG A 484 -5.21 -30.95 -36.60
N LYS A 485 -5.06 -29.64 -36.76
CA LYS A 485 -5.24 -28.92 -38.03
C LYS A 485 -4.24 -29.42 -39.07
N ASP A 486 -2.95 -29.46 -38.73
CA ASP A 486 -1.88 -29.93 -39.62
C ASP A 486 -2.12 -31.38 -40.09
N LEU A 487 -2.64 -32.24 -39.21
CA LEU A 487 -2.97 -33.64 -39.51
C LEU A 487 -4.18 -33.76 -40.47
N LEU A 488 -5.18 -32.90 -40.30
CA LEU A 488 -6.34 -32.82 -41.19
C LEU A 488 -5.97 -32.24 -42.57
N ASP A 489 -5.12 -31.21 -42.60
CA ASP A 489 -4.59 -30.65 -43.85
C ASP A 489 -3.68 -31.64 -44.58
N ALA A 490 -2.86 -32.43 -43.87
CA ALA A 490 -2.07 -33.51 -44.45
C ALA A 490 -2.95 -34.64 -45.04
N ARG A 491 -4.11 -34.93 -44.43
CA ARG A 491 -5.12 -35.85 -45.00
C ARG A 491 -5.79 -35.26 -46.25
N ARG A 492 -6.02 -33.94 -46.29
CA ARG A 492 -6.54 -33.21 -47.45
C ARG A 492 -5.55 -33.20 -48.62
N GLY A 493 -4.25 -33.02 -48.34
CA GLY A 493 -3.17 -33.02 -49.33
C GLY A 493 -2.98 -34.38 -50.03
N ARG A 494 -3.06 -35.49 -49.30
CA ARG A 494 -2.99 -36.86 -49.87
C ARG A 494 -4.12 -37.17 -50.87
N GLY A 495 -5.30 -36.58 -50.68
CA GLY A 495 -6.43 -36.70 -51.62
C GLY A 495 -6.23 -35.95 -52.94
N ARG A 496 -5.48 -34.84 -52.95
CA ARG A 496 -5.18 -34.07 -54.18
C ARG A 496 -4.10 -34.74 -55.03
N LEU A 497 -3.12 -35.41 -54.43
CA LEU A 497 -2.06 -36.13 -55.14
C LEU A 497 -2.56 -37.36 -55.91
N ARG A 498 -3.61 -38.04 -55.42
CA ARG A 498 -4.22 -39.19 -56.13
C ARG A 498 -5.01 -38.81 -57.39
N ARG A 499 -5.56 -37.59 -57.48
CA ARG A 499 -6.31 -37.11 -58.66
C ARG A 499 -5.44 -36.69 -59.84
N ARG A 500 -4.13 -36.48 -59.64
CA ARG A 500 -3.21 -36.10 -60.72
C ARG A 500 -2.59 -37.29 -61.48
N ARG A 501 -2.81 -38.54 -61.04
CA ARG A 501 -2.27 -39.76 -61.66
C ARG A 501 -3.25 -40.57 -62.53
N ALA A 502 -4.49 -40.11 -62.73
CA ALA A 502 -5.48 -40.80 -63.55
C ALA A 502 -5.89 -39.97 -64.78
N ARG A 503 -5.00 -39.93 -65.78
CA ARG A 503 -5.33 -39.62 -67.20
C ARG A 503 -4.36 -40.42 -68.07
N PRO A 504 -4.79 -41.48 -68.78
CA PRO A 504 -4.03 -42.07 -69.87
C PRO A 504 -4.50 -41.52 -71.23
N GLY A 505 -3.52 -41.21 -72.09
CA GLY A 505 -3.61 -41.35 -73.54
C GLY A 505 -4.43 -40.33 -74.34
N GLY A 506 -3.75 -39.37 -74.96
CA GLY A 506 -4.28 -38.59 -76.09
C GLY A 506 -3.16 -37.81 -76.78
N ARG A 507 -2.65 -38.33 -77.90
CA ARG A 507 -1.69 -37.64 -78.79
C ARG A 507 -2.36 -36.39 -79.41
N PRO A 508 -1.58 -35.37 -79.82
CA PRO A 508 -1.35 -35.24 -81.26
C PRO A 508 0.10 -34.89 -81.66
N ARG A 509 0.37 -35.20 -82.93
CA ARG A 509 1.60 -34.98 -83.71
C ARG A 509 2.00 -33.49 -83.76
N GLY A 510 3.30 -33.19 -83.63
CA GLY A 510 4.17 -32.60 -84.67
C GLY A 510 3.81 -31.16 -85.06
N ARG A 511 4.67 -30.14 -84.94
CA ARG A 511 5.80 -29.88 -85.87
C ARG A 511 6.56 -28.59 -85.43
N TRP A 512 7.91 -28.63 -85.51
CA TRP A 512 8.96 -27.57 -85.69
C TRP A 512 9.28 -26.50 -84.63
N GLY A 513 10.59 -26.34 -84.41
CA GLY A 513 11.24 -25.08 -84.00
C GLY A 513 12.30 -25.21 -82.91
N ASP A 514 13.56 -25.33 -83.32
CA ASP A 514 14.80 -25.45 -82.52
C ASP A 514 15.29 -24.05 -82.00
N PRO A 515 16.52 -23.88 -81.43
CA PRO A 515 16.82 -23.83 -80.00
C PRO A 515 17.34 -22.45 -79.52
N GLY A 516 17.45 -22.25 -78.19
CA GLY A 516 18.01 -21.02 -77.63
C GLY A 516 18.23 -21.05 -76.13
N ASP A 517 19.26 -21.79 -75.75
CA ASP A 517 19.81 -21.97 -74.40
C ASP A 517 20.32 -20.65 -73.77
N ARG A 518 20.02 -20.45 -72.47
CA ARG A 518 20.95 -20.02 -71.38
C ARG A 518 20.41 -18.98 -70.40
N ARG A 519 20.51 -19.39 -69.14
CA ARG A 519 20.46 -18.61 -67.89
C ARG A 519 21.47 -17.45 -67.93
N TRP A 520 21.21 -16.36 -67.19
CA TRP A 520 21.90 -16.00 -65.93
C TRP A 520 21.52 -14.58 -65.45
N ARG A 521 21.53 -14.47 -64.11
CA ARG A 521 21.39 -13.35 -63.15
C ARG A 521 21.67 -11.91 -63.60
N ALA A 522 20.93 -10.97 -62.99
CA ALA A 522 21.34 -9.66 -62.45
C ALA A 522 20.06 -8.91 -62.02
N ARG A 523 19.98 -7.91 -61.15
CA ARG A 523 20.79 -7.23 -60.13
C ARG A 523 19.79 -6.29 -59.42
N ALA A 524 20.03 -5.93 -58.16
CA ALA A 524 19.35 -4.83 -57.48
C ALA A 524 19.68 -3.47 -58.16
N PRO A 525 18.91 -2.40 -57.83
CA PRO A 525 19.56 -1.11 -57.70
C PRO A 525 19.16 -0.33 -56.44
N ARG A 526 20.17 0.29 -55.84
CA ARG A 526 20.07 1.54 -55.07
C ARG A 526 20.17 2.71 -56.06
N ALA A 527 19.48 3.83 -55.78
CA ALA A 527 19.87 5.14 -56.28
C ALA A 527 19.45 6.25 -55.29
N VAL A 528 20.31 7.26 -55.19
CA VAL A 528 20.26 8.45 -54.32
C VAL A 528 20.24 9.69 -55.22
N GLY A 529 19.57 10.76 -54.75
CA GLY A 529 19.74 12.17 -55.20
C GLY A 529 18.68 12.65 -56.20
N ARG A 530 18.18 13.88 -56.21
CA ARG A 530 18.57 15.16 -55.57
C ARG A 530 17.35 16.12 -55.52
N ALA A 531 17.56 17.21 -54.78
CA ALA A 531 16.68 18.33 -54.41
C ALA A 531 15.92 19.07 -55.53
N THR A 532 14.83 19.76 -55.14
CA THR A 532 14.51 21.16 -55.51
C THR A 532 13.31 21.70 -54.69
N THR A 533 13.45 22.91 -54.15
CA THR A 533 12.37 23.79 -53.65
C THR A 533 11.95 24.74 -54.80
N PRO A 534 10.72 25.30 -54.85
CA PRO A 534 10.43 26.57 -54.14
C PRO A 534 8.97 26.79 -53.65
N GLN A 535 8.82 27.91 -52.92
CA GLN A 535 7.71 28.57 -52.21
C GLN A 535 6.29 28.61 -52.83
N ARG A 536 5.24 28.60 -51.96
CA ARG A 536 4.37 29.75 -51.56
C ARG A 536 3.14 29.25 -50.76
N GLY A 537 2.76 29.97 -49.68
CA GLY A 537 1.54 29.75 -48.87
C GLY A 537 0.25 30.29 -49.54
N PRO A 538 -0.91 30.50 -48.83
CA PRO A 538 -1.01 30.89 -47.42
C PRO A 538 -2.26 30.40 -46.60
N ARG A 539 -2.38 30.94 -45.36
CA ARG A 539 -3.56 31.13 -44.46
C ARG A 539 -4.03 29.90 -43.66
N ARG A 540 -4.59 29.97 -42.43
CA ARG A 540 -4.71 30.91 -41.27
C ARG A 540 -5.65 30.12 -40.32
N THR A 541 -5.37 29.97 -39.02
CA THR A 541 -6.17 30.42 -37.84
C THR A 541 -5.75 29.51 -36.67
N GLY A 542 -5.62 29.88 -35.39
CA GLY A 542 -5.75 31.11 -34.64
C GLY A 542 -5.12 30.91 -33.24
N ARG A 543 -4.63 31.99 -32.64
CA ARG A 543 -4.30 32.20 -31.21
C ARG A 543 -5.37 33.19 -30.65
N PRO A 544 -5.39 33.61 -29.35
CA PRO A 544 -4.49 33.33 -28.22
C PRO A 544 -5.21 33.08 -26.86
N TRP A 545 -4.35 32.90 -25.86
CA TRP A 545 -4.58 32.85 -24.41
C TRP A 545 -5.15 34.13 -23.79
N HIS A 546 -5.97 33.96 -22.74
CA HIS A 546 -6.28 34.95 -21.71
C HIS A 546 -6.35 34.25 -20.34
N ARG A 547 -5.65 34.78 -19.32
CA ARG A 547 -6.19 35.04 -17.98
C ARG A 547 -5.27 35.97 -17.17
N GLN A 548 -5.93 36.83 -16.40
CA GLN A 548 -5.51 38.09 -15.79
C GLN A 548 -5.11 37.95 -14.30
N HIS A 549 -4.33 38.94 -13.82
CA HIS A 549 -4.29 39.69 -12.53
C HIS A 549 -4.97 39.08 -11.26
N GLY A 550 -4.47 39.15 -10.01
CA GLY A 550 -3.44 39.86 -9.21
C GLY A 550 -3.78 39.59 -7.70
N PRO A 551 -3.30 40.30 -6.65
CA PRO A 551 -2.13 41.16 -6.48
C PRO A 551 -1.29 40.95 -5.17
N SER A 552 -0.11 41.58 -5.15
CA SER A 552 0.63 42.24 -4.04
C SER A 552 0.66 41.68 -2.59
N ARG A 553 1.89 41.53 -2.07
CA ARG A 553 2.35 42.19 -0.81
C ARG A 553 3.88 42.34 -0.76
N ARG A 554 4.30 43.57 -0.43
CA ARG A 554 5.68 44.01 -0.17
C ARG A 554 6.15 43.53 1.20
N VAL A 555 7.42 43.16 1.35
CA VAL A 555 8.19 43.40 2.58
C VAL A 555 9.60 43.85 2.21
N SER A 556 9.90 45.10 2.55
CA SER A 556 11.24 45.66 2.67
C SER A 556 11.62 45.67 4.15
N GLY A 557 12.87 45.33 4.48
CA GLY A 557 13.38 45.54 5.84
C GLY A 557 14.74 44.92 6.07
N ARG A 558 15.81 45.65 5.72
CA ARG A 558 17.17 45.45 6.24
C ARG A 558 17.16 45.69 7.75
N HIS A 559 18.01 44.98 8.51
CA HIS A 559 18.90 45.60 9.50
C HIS A 559 20.13 44.70 9.73
N ARG A 560 21.31 45.34 9.75
CA ARG A 560 22.59 44.80 10.21
C ARG A 560 22.65 44.95 11.73
N GLY A 561 23.31 43.98 12.36
CA GLY A 561 23.82 43.98 13.73
C GLY A 561 24.78 42.82 13.81
#